data_AF-A0A9X7APE4-F1
#
_entry.id   AF-A0A9X7APE4-F1
#
_cell.length_a   1.000
_cell.length_b   1.000
_cell.length_c   1.000
_cell.angle_alpha   90.00
_cell.angle_beta   90.00
_cell.angle_gamma   90.00
#
_symmetry.space_group_name_H-M   'P 1'
#
loop_
_entity.id
_entity.type
_entity.pdbx_description
1 polymer ?
#
loop_
_entity_poly.entity_id
_entity_poly.type
_entity_poly.pdbx_seq_one_letter_code
_entity_poly.pdbx_strand_id
1 'polypeptide(L)'
;MLSSEARKFLLDMRLFLTAKSVKESDIENFLEDAELHLIEGESEGKRVEDIFGSSPKEYANELVKVMERDRQETWKQIGFTVMNIVSFWIIASILIVNNGMLQISLMQCIGYSFSLILVVMGPNVLLRKMAFVTSFTKTWFSMWSLVMIAPLFLLGAVTILDVIYPTKMLTFTEVQSYIVAGGIFIITVAINIYFEGWFKNLYLIIPLSIMLLFKTFTSEDLMPMLFQIICLYGSLFILIFLEIMMKTNRREMVK
;
A
#
# COMPACT_ATOMS: atom_id res chain seq x y z
N MET A 1 1.58 -33.13 -7.27
CA MET A 1 1.66 -31.73 -7.76
C MET A 1 0.23 -31.26 -7.96
N LEU A 2 -0.14 -30.10 -7.39
CA LEU A 2 -1.50 -29.57 -7.47
C LEU A 2 -1.88 -29.15 -8.90
N SER A 3 -3.15 -29.30 -9.24
CA SER A 3 -3.71 -28.75 -10.48
C SER A 3 -3.63 -27.22 -10.52
N SER A 4 -3.91 -26.65 -11.69
CA SER A 4 -4.08 -25.19 -11.83
C SER A 4 -5.32 -24.68 -11.11
N GLU A 5 -6.37 -25.50 -10.99
CA GLU A 5 -7.62 -25.19 -10.30
C GLU A 5 -7.38 -25.07 -8.78
N ALA A 6 -6.70 -26.06 -8.19
CA ALA A 6 -6.35 -26.05 -6.77
C ALA A 6 -5.43 -24.89 -6.39
N ARG A 7 -4.40 -24.61 -7.20
CA ARG A 7 -3.51 -23.45 -6.99
C ARG A 7 -4.26 -22.12 -7.06
N LYS A 8 -5.20 -22.00 -8.00
CA LYS A 8 -6.05 -20.82 -8.12
C LYS A 8 -6.94 -20.67 -6.89
N PHE A 9 -7.56 -21.75 -6.42
CA PHE A 9 -8.37 -21.73 -5.20
C PHE A 9 -7.57 -21.24 -3.98
N LEU A 10 -6.37 -21.78 -3.75
CA LEU A 10 -5.52 -21.33 -2.63
C LEU A 10 -5.14 -19.85 -2.72
N LEU A 11 -4.84 -19.37 -3.94
CA LEU A 11 -4.55 -17.95 -4.17
C LEU A 11 -5.77 -17.06 -3.90
N ASP A 12 -6.92 -17.45 -4.44
CA ASP A 12 -8.20 -16.77 -4.29
C ASP A 12 -8.60 -16.68 -2.81
N MET A 13 -8.45 -17.78 -2.06
CA MET A 13 -8.67 -17.83 -0.61
C MET A 13 -7.72 -16.89 0.14
N ARG A 14 -6.41 -16.94 -0.15
CA ARG A 14 -5.42 -16.04 0.47
C ARG A 14 -5.81 -14.59 0.27
N LEU A 15 -6.08 -14.18 -0.97
CA LEU A 15 -6.46 -12.80 -1.30
C LEU A 15 -7.73 -12.36 -0.57
N PHE A 16 -8.74 -13.23 -0.49
CA PHE A 16 -9.99 -12.91 0.18
C PHE A 16 -9.82 -12.76 1.71
N LEU A 17 -9.14 -13.71 2.35
CA LEU A 17 -8.95 -13.75 3.80
C LEU A 17 -8.08 -12.58 4.26
N THR A 18 -6.97 -12.29 3.55
CA THR A 18 -6.13 -11.11 3.82
C THR A 18 -6.95 -9.83 3.70
N ALA A 19 -7.75 -9.70 2.64
CA ALA A 19 -8.59 -8.52 2.45
C ALA A 19 -9.68 -8.37 3.53
N LYS A 20 -10.05 -9.46 4.22
CA LYS A 20 -10.96 -9.47 5.37
C LYS A 20 -10.27 -9.24 6.72
N SER A 21 -8.95 -8.98 6.71
CA SER A 21 -8.13 -8.76 7.91
C SER A 21 -8.16 -9.95 8.86
N VAL A 22 -8.21 -11.17 8.29
CA VAL A 22 -7.96 -12.40 9.04
C VAL A 22 -6.47 -12.43 9.42
N LYS A 23 -6.17 -12.94 10.61
CA LYS A 23 -4.79 -13.06 11.11
C LYS A 23 -3.94 -13.91 10.18
N GLU A 24 -2.72 -13.48 9.87
CA GLU A 24 -1.86 -14.18 8.89
C GLU A 24 -1.58 -15.63 9.28
N SER A 25 -1.39 -15.93 10.57
CA SER A 25 -1.19 -17.30 11.05
C SER A 25 -2.41 -18.19 10.81
N ASP A 26 -3.63 -17.69 11.00
CA ASP A 26 -4.86 -18.42 10.71
C ASP A 26 -5.01 -18.67 9.19
N ILE A 27 -4.63 -17.69 8.37
CA ILE A 27 -4.60 -17.85 6.90
C ILE A 27 -3.60 -18.93 6.51
N GLU A 28 -2.38 -18.90 7.03
CA GLU A 28 -1.34 -19.87 6.72
C GLU A 28 -1.74 -21.29 7.14
N ASN A 29 -2.22 -21.46 8.37
CA ASN A 29 -2.71 -22.74 8.87
C ASN A 29 -3.82 -23.30 7.97
N PHE A 30 -4.79 -22.46 7.59
CA PHE A 30 -5.85 -22.87 6.68
C PHE A 30 -5.33 -23.24 5.30
N LEU A 31 -4.38 -22.48 4.73
CA LEU A 31 -3.84 -22.76 3.40
C LEU A 31 -2.99 -24.02 3.37
N GLU A 32 -2.20 -24.29 4.41
CA GLU A 32 -1.43 -25.53 4.54
C GLU A 32 -2.34 -26.75 4.67
N ASP A 33 -3.39 -26.66 5.49
CA ASP A 33 -4.40 -27.72 5.65
C ASP A 33 -5.20 -27.95 4.35
N ALA A 34 -5.65 -26.87 3.72
CA ALA A 34 -6.35 -26.94 2.44
C ALA A 34 -5.46 -27.51 1.34
N GLU A 35 -4.16 -27.19 1.33
CA GLU A 35 -3.19 -27.75 0.38
C GLU A 35 -3.08 -29.28 0.52
N LEU A 36 -3.00 -29.79 1.76
CA LEU A 36 -2.97 -31.23 2.02
C LEU A 36 -4.26 -31.91 1.52
N HIS A 37 -5.42 -31.36 1.85
CA HIS A 37 -6.71 -31.88 1.40
C HIS A 37 -6.87 -31.86 -0.13
N LEU A 38 -6.30 -30.86 -0.81
CA LEU A 38 -6.30 -30.80 -2.27
C LEU A 38 -5.37 -31.87 -2.88
N ILE A 39 -4.19 -32.08 -2.30
CA ILE A 39 -3.28 -33.14 -2.76
C ILE A 39 -3.93 -34.52 -2.63
N GLU A 40 -4.56 -34.80 -1.48
CA GLU A 40 -5.25 -36.06 -1.23
C GLU A 40 -6.46 -36.23 -2.16
N GLY A 41 -7.35 -35.24 -2.23
CA GLY A 41 -8.55 -35.32 -3.06
C GLY A 41 -8.26 -35.42 -4.55
N GLU A 42 -7.28 -34.67 -5.07
CA GLU A 42 -6.87 -34.78 -6.48
C GLU A 42 -6.25 -36.14 -6.79
N SER A 43 -5.53 -36.76 -5.84
CA SER A 43 -5.01 -38.12 -6.01
C SER A 43 -6.12 -39.17 -6.12
N GLU A 44 -7.29 -38.90 -5.55
CA GLU A 44 -8.51 -39.70 -5.66
C GLU A 44 -9.39 -39.31 -6.87
N GLY A 45 -8.96 -38.34 -7.69
CA GLY A 45 -9.73 -37.85 -8.84
C GLY A 45 -10.87 -36.89 -8.50
N LYS A 46 -10.93 -36.37 -7.27
CA LYS A 46 -11.88 -35.34 -6.86
C LYS A 46 -11.46 -33.97 -7.38
N ARG A 47 -12.44 -33.14 -7.72
CA ARG A 47 -12.24 -31.73 -8.08
C ARG A 47 -12.27 -30.85 -6.84
N VAL A 48 -11.78 -29.62 -6.95
CA VAL A 48 -11.84 -28.62 -5.86
C VAL A 48 -13.28 -28.43 -5.36
N GLU A 49 -14.24 -28.44 -6.29
CA GLU A 49 -15.67 -28.32 -6.00
C GLU A 49 -16.20 -29.47 -5.13
N ASP A 50 -15.63 -30.67 -5.26
CA ASP A 50 -16.05 -31.85 -4.49
C ASP A 50 -15.50 -31.81 -3.05
N ILE A 51 -14.43 -31.05 -2.82
CA ILE A 51 -13.74 -30.93 -1.52
C ILE A 51 -14.27 -29.73 -0.73
N PHE A 52 -14.38 -28.56 -1.38
CA PHE A 52 -14.73 -27.28 -0.73
C PHE A 52 -16.09 -26.72 -1.15
N GLY A 53 -16.83 -27.46 -1.99
CA GLY A 53 -18.14 -27.06 -2.50
C GLY A 53 -18.08 -26.22 -3.78
N SER A 54 -19.24 -26.07 -4.42
CA SER A 54 -19.39 -25.39 -5.72
C SER A 54 -19.20 -23.88 -5.67
N SER A 55 -19.15 -23.26 -4.48
CA SER A 55 -19.00 -21.82 -4.29
C SER A 55 -17.85 -21.49 -3.31
N PRO A 56 -16.61 -21.36 -3.82
CA PRO A 56 -15.46 -20.94 -3.00
C PRO A 56 -15.69 -19.64 -2.23
N LYS A 57 -16.48 -18.73 -2.80
CA LYS A 57 -16.83 -17.45 -2.17
C LYS A 57 -17.75 -17.62 -0.97
N GLU A 58 -18.74 -18.50 -1.04
CA GLU A 58 -19.61 -18.79 0.10
C GLU A 58 -18.83 -19.47 1.21
N TYR A 59 -18.02 -20.47 0.85
CA TYR A 59 -17.09 -21.14 1.78
C TYR A 59 -16.21 -20.13 2.52
N ALA A 60 -15.56 -19.22 1.79
CA ALA A 60 -14.71 -18.20 2.39
C ALA A 60 -15.45 -17.22 3.29
N ASN A 61 -16.71 -16.88 2.98
CA ASN A 61 -17.51 -16.00 3.86
C ASN A 61 -17.88 -16.68 5.18
N GLU A 62 -18.19 -17.98 5.16
CA GLU A 62 -18.42 -18.73 6.39
C GLU A 62 -17.13 -18.88 7.20
N LEU A 63 -16.02 -19.17 6.53
CA LEU A 63 -14.71 -19.29 7.17
C LEU A 63 -14.30 -18.00 7.91
N VAL A 64 -14.53 -16.83 7.31
CA VAL A 64 -14.24 -15.51 7.91
C VAL A 64 -15.07 -15.19 9.16
N LYS A 65 -16.17 -15.91 9.41
CA LYS A 65 -16.96 -15.75 10.65
C LYS A 65 -16.33 -16.44 11.85
N VAL A 66 -15.56 -17.49 11.63
CA VAL A 66 -14.97 -18.32 12.69
C VAL A 66 -13.48 -18.04 12.92
N MET A 67 -12.77 -17.45 11.95
CA MET A 67 -11.35 -17.12 12.08
C MET A 67 -11.08 -15.86 12.91
N GLU A 68 -9.93 -15.81 13.58
CA GLU A 68 -9.49 -14.66 14.36
C GLU A 68 -9.14 -13.49 13.41
N ARG A 69 -9.62 -12.29 13.76
CA ARG A 69 -9.31 -11.07 13.01
C ARG A 69 -8.28 -10.25 13.75
N ASP A 70 -7.17 -9.95 13.07
CA ASP A 70 -6.16 -9.07 13.65
C ASP A 70 -6.48 -7.59 13.40
N ARG A 71 -7.53 -7.12 14.07
CA ARG A 71 -7.93 -5.71 13.96
C ARG A 71 -6.84 -4.79 14.50
N GLN A 72 -6.14 -5.19 15.56
CA GLN A 72 -5.14 -4.34 16.19
C GLN A 72 -3.93 -4.13 15.27
N GLU A 73 -3.43 -5.20 14.66
CA GLU A 73 -2.33 -5.10 13.70
C GLU A 73 -2.75 -4.35 12.43
N THR A 74 -3.98 -4.59 11.94
CA THR A 74 -4.51 -3.83 10.79
C THR A 74 -4.56 -2.32 11.07
N TRP A 75 -5.07 -1.91 12.24
CA TRP A 75 -5.11 -0.49 12.61
C TRP A 75 -3.72 0.12 12.81
N LYS A 76 -2.78 -0.65 13.37
CA LYS A 76 -1.37 -0.25 13.48
C LYS A 76 -0.78 0.02 12.08
N GLN A 77 -0.91 -0.93 11.15
CA GLN A 77 -0.41 -0.79 9.77
C GLN A 77 -1.03 0.40 9.03
N ILE A 78 -2.34 0.63 9.19
CA ILE A 78 -3.01 1.82 8.66
C ILE A 78 -2.41 3.10 9.26
N GLY A 79 -2.24 3.14 10.58
CA GLY A 79 -1.63 4.27 11.28
C GLY A 79 -0.22 4.58 10.78
N PHE A 80 0.63 3.57 10.61
CA PHE A 80 1.98 3.74 10.06
C PHE A 80 1.97 4.24 8.62
N THR A 81 1.11 3.70 7.79
CA THR A 81 0.99 4.12 6.38
C THR A 81 0.57 5.58 6.30
N VAL A 82 -0.47 5.98 7.05
CA VAL A 82 -0.93 7.37 7.10
C VAL A 82 0.17 8.29 7.62
N MET A 83 0.83 7.93 8.72
CA MET A 83 1.94 8.72 9.27
C MET A 83 3.06 8.91 8.25
N ASN A 84 3.53 7.84 7.60
CA ASN A 84 4.62 7.95 6.62
C ASN A 84 4.23 8.82 5.42
N ILE A 85 3.00 8.70 4.90
CA ILE A 85 2.54 9.54 3.77
C ILE A 85 2.42 11.01 4.20
N VAL A 86 1.83 11.28 5.37
CA VAL A 86 1.67 12.65 5.89
C VAL A 86 3.03 13.28 6.17
N SER A 87 3.95 12.55 6.80
CA SER A 87 5.31 13.01 7.06
C SER A 87 6.06 13.30 5.78
N PHE A 88 6.00 12.40 4.79
CA PHE A 88 6.57 12.63 3.48
C PHE A 88 6.03 13.91 2.84
N TRP A 89 4.70 14.08 2.84
CA TRP A 89 4.05 15.22 2.21
C TRP A 89 4.43 16.55 2.88
N ILE A 90 4.41 16.63 4.22
CA ILE A 90 4.80 17.85 4.95
C ILE A 90 6.27 18.17 4.69
N ILE A 91 7.17 17.19 4.84
CA ILE A 91 8.61 17.41 4.64
C ILE A 91 8.89 17.83 3.18
N ALA A 92 8.29 17.14 2.20
CA ALA A 92 8.46 17.48 0.79
C ALA A 92 7.91 18.88 0.47
N SER A 93 6.77 19.27 1.05
CA SER A 93 6.19 20.60 0.85
C SER A 93 7.13 21.72 1.30
N ILE A 94 7.83 21.53 2.44
CA ILE A 94 8.74 22.51 3.02
C ILE A 94 10.06 22.53 2.25
N LEU A 95 10.69 21.37 2.08
CA LEU A 95 12.03 21.28 1.52
C LEU A 95 12.08 21.53 0.02
N ILE A 96 11.05 21.14 -0.73
CA ILE A 96 11.08 21.09 -2.19
C ILE A 96 10.09 22.07 -2.81
N VAL A 97 8.83 22.08 -2.39
CA VAL A 97 7.76 22.80 -3.10
C VAL A 97 7.71 24.30 -2.75
N ASN A 98 7.67 24.63 -1.46
CA ASN A 98 7.38 25.99 -1.00
C ASN A 98 8.64 26.76 -0.55
N ASN A 99 9.82 26.36 -1.01
CA ASN A 99 11.10 27.02 -0.73
C ASN A 99 11.31 27.36 0.77
N GLY A 100 11.04 26.39 1.65
CA GLY A 100 11.27 26.52 3.09
C GLY A 100 10.08 27.03 3.90
N MET A 101 8.99 27.49 3.28
CA MET A 101 7.79 27.96 4.01
C MET A 101 6.66 26.93 3.98
N LEU A 102 6.22 26.42 5.13
CA LEU A 102 5.02 25.60 5.20
C LEU A 102 3.78 26.46 4.95
N GLN A 103 3.12 26.23 3.82
CA GLN A 103 1.83 26.82 3.47
C GLN A 103 0.82 25.70 3.31
N ILE A 104 -0.22 25.72 4.14
CA ILE A 104 -1.32 24.75 4.06
C ILE A 104 -2.57 25.52 3.68
N SER A 105 -3.19 25.11 2.59
CA SER A 105 -4.49 25.62 2.18
C SER A 105 -5.64 24.71 2.62
N LEU A 106 -6.83 25.29 2.74
CA LEU A 106 -8.04 24.52 3.05
C LEU A 106 -8.31 23.48 1.95
N MET A 107 -8.07 23.86 0.70
CA MET A 107 -8.27 22.98 -0.45
C MET A 107 -7.32 21.78 -0.43
N GLN A 108 -6.04 22.00 -0.13
CA GLN A 108 -5.05 20.94 0.06
C GLN A 108 -5.44 20.03 1.23
N CYS A 109 -5.86 20.60 2.37
CA CYS A 109 -6.24 19.81 3.54
C CYS A 109 -7.38 18.83 3.24
N ILE A 110 -8.46 19.32 2.59
CA ILE A 110 -9.61 18.48 2.23
C ILE A 110 -9.22 17.49 1.13
N GLY A 111 -8.60 17.98 0.06
CA GLY A 111 -8.25 17.18 -1.12
C GLY A 111 -7.28 16.05 -0.81
N TYR A 112 -6.23 16.33 -0.04
CA TYR A 112 -5.25 15.33 0.34
C TYR A 112 -5.82 14.32 1.33
N SER A 113 -6.71 14.73 2.24
CA SER A 113 -7.44 13.79 3.10
C SER A 113 -8.27 12.78 2.30
N PHE A 114 -9.00 13.22 1.27
CA PHE A 114 -9.74 12.30 0.39
C PHE A 114 -8.82 11.37 -0.39
N SER A 115 -7.70 11.87 -0.90
CA SER A 115 -6.71 11.05 -1.60
C SER A 115 -6.11 9.96 -0.69
N LEU A 116 -5.80 10.29 0.57
CA LEU A 116 -5.31 9.35 1.58
C LEU A 116 -6.30 8.22 1.85
N ILE A 117 -7.58 8.54 2.01
CA ILE A 117 -8.63 7.53 2.22
C ILE A 117 -8.68 6.56 1.04
N LEU A 118 -8.59 7.07 -0.20
CA LEU A 118 -8.61 6.22 -1.39
C LEU A 118 -7.37 5.34 -1.50
N VAL A 119 -6.18 5.85 -1.20
CA VAL A 119 -4.93 5.05 -1.23
C VAL A 119 -4.95 3.95 -0.18
N VAL A 120 -5.46 4.22 1.02
CA VAL A 120 -5.48 3.25 2.13
C VAL A 120 -6.62 2.23 1.98
N MET A 121 -7.83 2.67 1.61
CA MET A 121 -9.01 1.80 1.53
C MET A 121 -9.17 1.13 0.16
N GLY A 122 -8.76 1.79 -0.91
CA GLY A 122 -8.95 1.34 -2.30
C GLY A 122 -8.42 -0.07 -2.56
N PRO A 123 -7.14 -0.36 -2.26
CA PRO A 123 -6.57 -1.70 -2.45
C PRO A 123 -7.35 -2.79 -1.72
N ASN A 124 -7.71 -2.55 -0.45
CA ASN A 124 -8.46 -3.50 0.37
C ASN A 124 -9.84 -3.83 -0.21
N VAL A 125 -10.57 -2.83 -0.70
CA VAL A 125 -11.88 -3.02 -1.33
C VAL A 125 -11.75 -3.77 -2.66
N LEU A 126 -10.72 -3.46 -3.45
CA LEU A 126 -10.47 -4.15 -4.72
C LEU A 126 -10.10 -5.61 -4.51
N LEU A 127 -9.19 -5.91 -3.57
CA LEU A 127 -8.79 -7.29 -3.28
C LEU A 127 -10.01 -8.17 -2.93
N ARG A 128 -10.96 -7.66 -2.13
CA ARG A 128 -12.21 -8.38 -1.81
C ARG A 128 -13.07 -8.67 -3.04
N LYS A 129 -13.17 -7.71 -3.96
CA LYS A 129 -13.98 -7.87 -5.18
C LYS A 129 -13.30 -8.82 -6.17
N MET A 130 -11.97 -8.87 -6.17
CA MET A 130 -11.17 -9.62 -7.14
C MET A 130 -10.90 -11.06 -6.76
N ALA A 131 -10.95 -11.40 -5.48
CA ALA A 131 -10.52 -12.71 -4.98
C ALA A 131 -11.23 -13.91 -5.61
N PHE A 132 -12.38 -13.76 -6.28
CA PHE A 132 -13.09 -14.85 -6.95
C PHE A 132 -13.45 -14.54 -8.41
N VAL A 133 -12.81 -13.54 -9.02
CA VAL A 133 -13.08 -13.17 -10.43
C VAL A 133 -12.25 -14.07 -11.35
N THR A 134 -12.93 -14.76 -12.26
CA THR A 134 -12.33 -15.80 -13.11
C THR A 134 -11.42 -15.30 -14.22
N SER A 135 -11.48 -14.01 -14.58
CA SER A 135 -10.70 -13.36 -15.65
C SER A 135 -9.58 -12.49 -15.08
N PHE A 136 -8.36 -13.04 -15.05
CA PHE A 136 -7.19 -12.38 -14.46
C PHE A 136 -6.62 -11.22 -15.31
N THR A 137 -7.04 -11.03 -16.56
CA THR A 137 -6.24 -10.22 -17.51
C THR A 137 -6.76 -8.81 -17.76
N LYS A 138 -8.05 -8.61 -18.04
CA LYS A 138 -8.57 -7.27 -18.42
C LYS A 138 -9.16 -6.48 -17.26
N THR A 139 -9.98 -7.12 -16.44
CA THR A 139 -10.62 -6.50 -15.26
C THR A 139 -9.61 -6.21 -14.16
N TRP A 140 -8.62 -7.08 -13.99
CA TRP A 140 -7.57 -6.94 -12.98
C TRP A 140 -6.71 -5.69 -13.22
N PHE A 141 -6.15 -5.55 -14.43
CA PHE A 141 -5.34 -4.40 -14.79
C PHE A 141 -6.14 -3.08 -14.77
N SER A 142 -7.38 -3.11 -15.29
CA SER A 142 -8.25 -1.92 -15.33
C SER A 142 -8.63 -1.40 -13.94
N MET A 143 -8.83 -2.26 -12.95
CA MET A 143 -9.23 -1.83 -11.62
C MET A 143 -8.02 -1.42 -10.77
N TRP A 144 -6.88 -2.11 -10.93
CA TRP A 144 -5.62 -1.66 -10.30
C TRP A 144 -5.14 -0.33 -10.86
N SER A 145 -5.29 -0.09 -12.17
CA SER A 145 -4.98 1.22 -12.74
C SER A 145 -5.86 2.32 -12.15
N LEU A 146 -7.15 2.03 -11.86
CA LEU A 146 -8.06 2.99 -11.24
C LEU A 146 -7.58 3.40 -9.84
N VAL A 147 -7.16 2.46 -9.01
CA VAL A 147 -6.64 2.78 -7.65
C VAL A 147 -5.33 3.55 -7.69
N MET A 148 -4.53 3.43 -8.74
CA MET A 148 -3.30 4.21 -8.90
C MET A 148 -3.57 5.60 -9.52
N ILE A 149 -4.43 5.65 -10.54
CA ILE A 149 -4.72 6.88 -11.31
C ILE A 149 -5.67 7.80 -10.56
N ALA A 150 -6.69 7.29 -9.89
CA ALA A 150 -7.70 8.13 -9.23
C ALA A 150 -7.12 9.03 -8.13
N PRO A 151 -6.24 8.55 -7.23
CA PRO A 151 -5.57 9.42 -6.27
C PRO A 151 -4.69 10.46 -6.95
N LEU A 152 -3.92 10.09 -7.99
CA LEU A 152 -3.08 11.03 -8.74
C LEU A 152 -3.90 12.13 -9.42
N PHE A 153 -5.02 11.75 -10.04
CA PHE A 153 -5.93 12.69 -10.66
C PHE A 153 -6.53 13.66 -9.63
N LEU A 154 -6.94 13.15 -8.46
CA LEU A 154 -7.42 13.99 -7.36
C LEU A 154 -6.34 14.94 -6.85
N LEU A 155 -5.11 14.47 -6.65
CA LEU A 155 -4.00 15.32 -6.25
C LEU A 155 -3.76 16.44 -7.27
N GLY A 156 -3.75 16.13 -8.57
CA GLY A 156 -3.59 17.10 -9.65
C GLY A 156 -4.76 18.09 -9.74
N ALA A 157 -5.99 17.62 -9.56
CA ALA A 157 -7.17 18.50 -9.53
C ALA A 157 -7.11 19.45 -8.34
N VAL A 158 -6.69 18.98 -7.17
CA VAL A 158 -6.55 19.78 -5.95
C VAL A 158 -5.49 20.85 -6.11
N THR A 159 -4.32 20.53 -6.70
CA THR A 159 -3.27 21.53 -6.93
C THR A 159 -3.70 22.60 -7.92
N ILE A 160 -4.39 22.23 -9.02
CA ILE A 160 -4.93 23.20 -9.98
C ILE A 160 -5.96 24.11 -9.29
N LEU A 161 -6.89 23.52 -8.52
CA LEU A 161 -7.92 24.30 -7.83
C LEU A 161 -7.34 25.22 -6.76
N ASP A 162 -6.27 24.80 -6.08
CA ASP A 162 -5.57 25.63 -5.09
C ASP A 162 -4.87 26.84 -5.74
N VAL A 163 -4.36 26.68 -6.96
CA VAL A 163 -3.80 27.80 -7.75
C VAL A 163 -4.90 28.79 -8.18
N ILE A 164 -6.08 28.29 -8.59
CA ILE A 164 -7.20 29.14 -9.02
C ILE A 164 -7.87 29.84 -7.83
N TYR A 165 -8.02 29.13 -6.71
CA TYR A 165 -8.69 29.60 -5.50
C TYR A 165 -7.74 29.50 -4.29
N PRO A 166 -6.77 30.42 -4.18
CA PRO A 166 -5.78 30.38 -3.11
C PRO A 166 -6.44 30.64 -1.75
N THR A 167 -6.63 29.56 -0.99
CA THR A 167 -7.26 29.57 0.35
C THR A 167 -6.22 29.30 1.42
N LYS A 168 -5.26 30.22 1.57
CA LYS A 168 -4.17 30.10 2.55
C LYS A 168 -4.75 30.14 3.96
N MET A 169 -4.61 29.04 4.70
CA MET A 169 -5.14 28.92 6.06
C MET A 169 -4.02 29.04 7.09
N LEU A 170 -2.88 28.38 6.85
CA LEU A 170 -1.74 28.38 7.75
C LEU A 170 -0.47 28.69 6.98
N THR A 171 0.29 29.67 7.46
CA THR A 171 1.61 30.04 6.94
C THR A 171 2.58 30.14 8.10
N PHE A 172 3.63 29.32 8.08
CA PHE A 172 4.71 29.38 9.05
C PHE A 172 5.88 30.20 8.52
N THR A 173 6.68 30.75 9.43
CA THR A 173 7.98 31.29 9.04
C THR A 173 8.92 30.16 8.60
N GLU A 174 9.96 30.51 7.86
CA GLU A 174 10.94 29.54 7.36
C GLU A 174 11.57 28.72 8.49
N VAL A 175 12.03 29.39 9.55
CA VAL A 175 12.62 28.72 10.73
C VAL A 175 11.63 27.78 11.41
N GLN A 176 10.37 28.22 11.60
CA GLN A 176 9.33 27.38 12.19
C GLN A 176 9.03 26.15 11.33
N SER A 177 9.01 26.33 10.01
CA SER A 177 8.76 25.25 9.06
C SER A 177 9.85 24.18 9.12
N TYR A 178 11.13 24.58 9.14
CA TYR A 178 12.24 23.62 9.27
C TYR A 178 12.23 22.90 10.62
N ILE A 179 11.87 23.57 11.72
CA ILE A 179 11.70 22.93 13.03
C ILE A 179 10.61 21.86 12.97
N VAL A 180 9.46 22.17 12.36
CA VAL A 180 8.34 21.23 12.18
C VAL A 180 8.77 20.05 11.32
N ALA A 181 9.44 20.29 10.18
CA ALA A 181 9.92 19.24 9.29
C ALA A 181 10.91 18.30 10.00
N GLY A 182 11.89 18.86 10.71
CA GLY A 182 12.86 18.08 11.48
C GLY A 182 12.22 17.27 12.60
N GLY A 183 11.29 17.86 13.34
CA GLY A 183 10.54 17.18 14.40
C GLY A 183 9.72 16.01 13.87
N ILE A 184 8.94 16.23 12.82
CA ILE A 184 8.14 15.18 12.17
C ILE A 184 9.03 14.06 11.62
N PHE A 185 10.16 14.41 11.00
CA PHE A 185 11.12 13.42 10.49
C PHE A 185 11.65 12.52 11.62
N ILE A 186 12.15 13.12 12.71
CA ILE A 186 12.71 12.37 13.86
C ILE A 186 11.63 11.48 14.49
N ILE A 187 10.43 12.01 14.73
CA ILE A 187 9.32 11.25 15.31
C ILE A 187 8.95 10.07 14.41
N THR A 188 8.83 10.29 13.10
CA THR A 188 8.48 9.23 12.14
C THR A 188 9.54 8.14 12.12
N VAL A 189 10.83 8.52 12.09
CA VAL A 189 11.95 7.57 12.12
C VAL A 189 11.96 6.76 13.41
N ALA A 190 11.79 7.40 14.57
CA ALA A 190 11.76 6.73 15.87
C ALA A 190 10.61 5.72 15.96
N ILE A 191 9.42 6.12 15.51
CA ILE A 191 8.22 5.28 15.50
C ILE A 191 8.43 4.07 14.56
N ASN A 192 8.93 4.29 13.34
CA ASN A 192 9.20 3.21 12.38
C ASN A 192 10.21 2.20 12.94
N ILE A 193 11.29 2.66 13.59
CA ILE A 193 12.30 1.78 14.21
C ILE A 193 11.66 0.94 15.32
N TYR A 194 10.86 1.56 16.19
CA TYR A 194 10.27 0.87 17.34
C TYR A 194 9.28 -0.23 16.94
N PHE A 195 8.46 -0.01 15.91
CA PHE A 195 7.37 -0.92 15.57
C PHE A 195 7.65 -1.89 14.42
N GLU A 196 8.33 -1.46 13.36
CA GLU A 196 8.52 -2.28 12.16
C GLU A 196 10.00 -2.45 11.76
N GLY A 197 10.91 -1.84 12.52
CA GLY A 197 12.35 -1.91 12.32
C GLY A 197 12.90 -0.89 11.33
N TRP A 198 14.23 -0.82 11.24
CA TRP A 198 14.96 0.20 10.48
C TRP A 198 14.60 0.24 8.98
N PHE A 199 14.31 -0.92 8.37
CA PHE A 199 14.07 -1.01 6.93
C PHE A 199 12.91 -0.12 6.45
N LYS A 200 11.87 0.07 7.29
CA LYS A 200 10.70 0.87 6.91
C LYS A 200 11.00 2.35 6.74
N ASN A 201 12.07 2.85 7.35
CA ASN A 201 12.53 4.22 7.13
C ASN A 201 12.96 4.48 5.68
N LEU A 202 13.35 3.45 4.94
CA LEU A 202 13.75 3.62 3.54
C LEU A 202 12.60 4.11 2.66
N TYR A 203 11.34 3.76 3.00
CA TYR A 203 10.15 4.25 2.29
C TYR A 203 9.95 5.76 2.46
N LEU A 204 10.51 6.38 3.51
CA LEU A 204 10.49 7.82 3.70
C LEU A 204 11.77 8.47 3.12
N ILE A 205 12.94 7.92 3.46
CA ILE A 205 14.25 8.51 3.16
C ILE A 205 14.53 8.49 1.66
N ILE A 206 14.36 7.36 0.98
CA ILE A 206 14.77 7.22 -0.43
C ILE A 206 13.95 8.15 -1.34
N PRO A 207 12.59 8.20 -1.26
CA PRO A 207 11.82 9.12 -2.07
C PRO A 207 12.18 10.59 -1.80
N LEU A 208 12.38 10.98 -0.53
CA LEU A 208 12.80 12.35 -0.18
C LEU A 208 14.18 12.68 -0.76
N SER A 209 15.15 11.76 -0.65
CA SER A 209 16.48 11.93 -1.22
C SER A 209 16.43 12.09 -2.74
N ILE A 210 15.62 11.28 -3.43
CA ILE A 210 15.41 11.42 -4.89
C ILE A 210 14.83 12.80 -5.20
N MET A 211 13.78 13.24 -4.50
CA MET A 211 13.21 14.56 -4.77
C MET A 211 14.20 15.71 -4.50
N LEU A 212 15.03 15.60 -3.46
CA LEU A 212 16.06 16.60 -3.15
C LEU A 212 17.16 16.64 -4.22
N LEU A 213 17.63 15.48 -4.66
CA LEU A 213 18.61 15.39 -5.75
C LEU A 213 18.05 16.03 -7.02
N PHE A 214 16.81 15.70 -7.40
CA PHE A 214 16.21 16.25 -8.60
C PHE A 214 15.84 17.73 -8.47
N LYS A 215 15.59 18.26 -7.26
CA LYS A 215 15.37 19.70 -7.06
C LYS A 215 16.48 20.56 -7.68
N THR A 216 17.73 20.09 -7.67
CA THR A 216 18.87 20.81 -8.27
C THR A 216 19.01 20.60 -9.78
N PHE A 217 18.39 19.56 -10.34
CA PHE A 217 18.52 19.19 -11.76
C PHE A 217 17.27 19.50 -12.60
N THR A 218 16.10 19.65 -11.99
CA THR A 218 14.85 19.89 -12.70
C THR A 218 14.83 21.34 -13.21
N SER A 219 15.31 21.52 -14.45
CA SER A 219 14.91 22.64 -15.31
C SER A 219 13.41 22.52 -15.64
N GLU A 220 12.80 23.57 -16.22
CA GLU A 220 11.41 23.54 -16.73
C GLU A 220 11.19 22.48 -17.85
N ASP A 221 12.20 21.67 -18.16
CA ASP A 221 12.13 20.61 -19.17
C ASP A 221 11.35 19.39 -18.69
N LEU A 222 10.57 18.83 -19.62
CA LEU A 222 9.75 17.65 -19.42
C LEU A 222 10.57 16.38 -19.09
N MET A 223 11.79 16.26 -19.66
CA MET A 223 12.59 15.03 -19.58
C MET A 223 13.12 14.74 -18.15
N PRO A 224 13.77 15.69 -17.44
CA PRO A 224 14.15 15.50 -16.04
C PRO A 224 12.96 15.18 -15.13
N MET A 225 11.79 15.80 -15.36
CA MET A 225 10.58 15.54 -14.60
C MET A 225 10.07 14.10 -14.78
N LEU A 226 9.98 13.62 -16.01
CA LEU A 226 9.59 12.23 -16.29
C LEU A 226 10.59 11.23 -15.70
N PHE A 227 11.88 11.53 -15.79
CA PHE A 227 12.93 10.69 -15.20
C PHE A 227 12.82 10.63 -13.67
N GLN A 228 12.55 11.77 -13.01
CA GLN A 228 12.31 11.83 -11.57
C GLN A 228 11.14 10.92 -11.15
N ILE A 229 10.03 10.97 -11.90
CA ILE A 229 8.85 10.14 -11.64
C ILE A 229 9.21 8.65 -11.74
N ILE A 230 9.94 8.26 -12.78
CA ILE A 230 10.40 6.88 -12.97
C ILE A 230 11.29 6.44 -11.81
N CYS A 231 12.23 7.28 -11.36
CA CYS A 231 13.08 6.98 -10.22
C CYS A 231 12.28 6.81 -8.92
N LEU A 232 11.28 7.66 -8.68
CA LEU A 232 10.42 7.56 -7.49
C LEU A 232 9.64 6.24 -7.47
N TYR A 233 8.87 5.94 -8.51
CA TYR A 233 8.09 4.70 -8.57
C TYR A 233 8.99 3.46 -8.64
N GLY A 234 10.09 3.52 -9.39
CA GLY A 234 11.06 2.44 -9.48
C GLY A 234 11.70 2.11 -8.13
N SER A 235 12.06 3.14 -7.34
CA SER A 235 12.62 2.94 -6.00
C SER A 235 11.63 2.26 -5.04
N LEU A 236 10.36 2.67 -5.06
CA LEU A 236 9.31 2.04 -4.25
C LEU A 236 9.08 0.59 -4.65
N PHE A 237 9.08 0.29 -5.95
CA PHE A 237 8.96 -1.07 -6.45
C PHE A 237 10.12 -1.97 -5.97
N ILE A 238 11.36 -1.48 -6.08
CA ILE A 238 12.55 -2.19 -5.60
C ILE A 238 12.46 -2.45 -4.09
N LEU A 239 12.02 -1.47 -3.29
CA LEU A 239 11.86 -1.62 -1.85
C LEU A 239 10.84 -2.70 -1.48
N ILE A 240 9.68 -2.69 -2.15
CA ILE A 240 8.64 -3.72 -1.95
C ILE A 240 9.20 -5.10 -2.31
N PHE A 241 9.90 -5.22 -3.44
CA PHE A 241 10.49 -6.47 -3.89
C PHE A 241 11.53 -7.01 -2.88
N LEU A 242 12.42 -6.15 -2.39
CA LEU A 242 13.40 -6.49 -1.36
C LEU A 242 12.73 -6.92 -0.05
N GLU A 243 11.67 -6.23 0.37
CA GLU A 243 10.91 -6.60 1.57
C GLU A 243 10.32 -8.01 1.46
N ILE A 244 9.74 -8.34 0.30
CA ILE A 244 9.19 -9.67 0.03
C ILE A 244 10.30 -10.72 0.09
N MET A 245 11.43 -10.50 -0.58
CA MET A 245 12.56 -11.43 -0.56
C MET A 245 13.09 -11.68 0.86
N MET A 246 13.22 -10.63 1.68
CA MET A 246 13.66 -10.78 3.07
C MET A 246 12.67 -11.57 3.92
N LYS A 247 11.35 -11.42 3.69
CA LYS A 247 10.32 -12.20 4.38
C LYS A 247 10.36 -13.67 3.97
N THR A 248 10.56 -13.97 2.69
CA THR A 248 10.68 -15.34 2.18
C THR A 248 11.91 -16.04 2.76
N ASN A 249 13.09 -15.42 2.72
CA ASN A 249 14.32 -16.02 3.26
C ASN A 249 14.24 -16.31 4.77
N ARG A 250 13.52 -15.49 5.55
CA ARG A 250 13.31 -15.80 6.98
C ARG A 250 12.46 -17.04 7.20
N ARG A 251 11.50 -17.32 6.31
CA ARG A 251 10.63 -18.51 6.39
C ARG A 251 11.39 -19.79 6.08
N GLU A 252 12.33 -19.74 5.14
CA GLU A 252 13.17 -20.89 4.78
C GLU A 252 14.19 -21.26 5.87
N MET A 253 14.62 -20.31 6.70
CA MET A 253 15.55 -20.58 7.82
C MET A 253 14.87 -21.17 9.08
N VAL A 254 13.54 -21.16 9.15
CA VAL A 254 12.76 -21.65 10.31
C VAL A 254 12.16 -23.03 10.05
N LYS A 255 12.18 -23.52 8.81
CA LYS A 255 11.87 -24.91 8.45
C LYS A 255 13.12 -25.77 8.48
#